data_AF-A0A6A4I691-F1
#
_entry.id   AF-A0A6A4I691-F1
#
_cell.length_a   1.000
_cell.length_b   1.000
_cell.length_c   1.000
_cell.angle_alpha   90.00
_cell.angle_beta   90.00
_cell.angle_gamma   90.00
#
_symmetry.space_group_name_H-M   'P 1'
#
loop_
_entity.id
_entity.type
_entity.pdbx_description
1 polymer ?
#
loop_
_entity_poly.entity_id
_entity_poly.type
_entity_poly.pdbx_seq_one_letter_code
_entity_poly.pdbx_strand_id
1 'polypeptide(L)'
;MEGGNNAQTHRRTDAKDDISATARRISRTDNFNFSIYHFTMSGEVSDKQGNPIDVGDEVVTKMRGGKRQGVAEDIVMSEEEAKEKGVKHPPKVLFTDQHGHHVAHNPEALTNLDKSKE
;
A
#
# COMPACT_ATOMS: atom_id res chain seq x y z
N MET A 1 -16.84 30.53 -60.57
CA MET A 1 -15.61 29.92 -61.11
C MET A 1 -15.07 28.99 -60.04
N GLU A 2 -14.89 27.71 -60.41
CA GLU A 2 -13.98 26.69 -59.84
C GLU A 2 -14.20 26.33 -58.34
N GLY A 3 -14.57 25.09 -57.98
CA GLY A 3 -13.85 23.82 -58.19
C GLY A 3 -12.80 23.68 -57.08
N GLY A 4 -12.65 22.64 -56.26
CA GLY A 4 -13.20 21.29 -56.12
C GLY A 4 -12.42 20.58 -54.99
N ASN A 5 -12.85 19.37 -54.66
CA ASN A 5 -12.04 18.23 -54.15
C ASN A 5 -11.51 18.22 -52.68
N ASN A 6 -12.22 17.43 -51.87
CA ASN A 6 -11.77 16.15 -51.26
C ASN A 6 -10.29 16.01 -50.82
N ALA A 7 -10.06 15.81 -49.51
CA ALA A 7 -9.00 14.93 -49.02
C ALA A 7 -9.27 14.49 -47.57
N GLN A 8 -9.69 13.24 -47.43
CA GLN A 8 -9.59 12.45 -46.21
C GLN A 8 -8.10 12.25 -45.85
N THR A 9 -7.69 12.60 -44.64
CA THR A 9 -6.47 12.04 -44.04
C THR A 9 -6.72 11.70 -42.57
N HIS A 10 -6.60 10.40 -42.27
CA HIS A 10 -6.54 9.87 -40.92
C HIS A 10 -5.27 10.38 -40.22
N ARG A 11 -5.43 10.88 -38.99
CA ARG A 11 -4.36 10.81 -37.99
C ARG A 11 -4.93 10.14 -36.74
N ARG A 12 -4.55 8.88 -36.55
CA ARG A 12 -4.53 8.25 -35.24
C ARG A 12 -3.37 8.86 -34.46
N THR A 13 -3.65 9.38 -33.27
CA THR A 13 -2.72 9.36 -32.13
C THR A 13 -3.57 9.34 -30.87
N ASP A 14 -3.73 8.12 -30.36
CA ASP A 14 -3.72 7.69 -28.96
C ASP A 14 -4.27 8.62 -27.87
N ALA A 15 -5.24 8.05 -27.15
CA ALA A 15 -5.74 8.51 -25.87
C ALA A 15 -4.62 8.68 -24.86
N LYS A 16 -4.60 9.85 -24.21
CA LYS A 16 -4.41 10.12 -22.78
C LYS A 16 -4.35 11.64 -22.63
N ASP A 17 -4.85 12.13 -21.50
CA ASP A 17 -4.81 13.54 -21.07
C ASP A 17 -6.09 14.34 -21.36
N ASP A 18 -7.14 14.07 -20.60
CA ASP A 18 -8.17 15.08 -20.29
C ASP A 18 -8.65 14.91 -18.82
N ILE A 19 -7.81 15.34 -17.88
CA ILE A 19 -8.12 15.48 -16.45
C ILE A 19 -8.81 16.84 -16.21
N SER A 20 -9.71 17.26 -17.10
CA SER A 20 -10.09 18.68 -17.23
C SER A 20 -11.58 18.98 -17.00
N ALA A 21 -12.31 18.16 -16.21
CA ALA A 21 -13.76 18.37 -16.05
C ALA A 21 -14.39 18.17 -14.66
N THR A 22 -13.64 18.02 -13.55
CA THR A 22 -14.27 17.80 -12.21
C THR A 22 -13.74 18.68 -11.08
N ALA A 23 -12.88 19.67 -11.35
CA ALA A 23 -12.39 20.59 -10.32
C ALA A 23 -13.25 21.87 -10.24
N ARG A 24 -14.56 21.74 -9.99
CA ARG A 24 -15.41 22.89 -9.63
C ARG A 24 -15.80 22.81 -8.16
N ARG A 25 -15.16 23.72 -7.39
CA ARG A 25 -15.68 24.36 -6.17
C ARG A 25 -15.71 23.49 -4.91
N ILE A 26 -14.61 23.48 -4.17
CA ILE A 26 -14.62 23.08 -2.75
C ILE A 26 -14.26 24.29 -1.89
N SER A 27 -15.28 24.79 -1.20
CA SER A 27 -15.16 25.69 -0.07
C SER A 27 -15.62 24.96 1.18
N ARG A 28 -14.77 25.02 2.21
CA ARG A 28 -15.01 24.72 3.64
C ARG A 28 -14.95 23.24 4.08
N THR A 29 -13.94 23.03 4.93
CA THR A 29 -13.76 22.05 6.02
C THR A 29 -13.57 20.60 5.62
N ASP A 30 -12.29 20.21 5.58
CA ASP A 30 -11.70 19.04 6.26
C ASP A 30 -12.70 17.96 6.64
N ASN A 31 -12.78 16.90 5.82
CA ASN A 31 -13.08 15.51 6.19
C ASN A 31 -13.23 14.61 4.95
N PHE A 32 -12.32 14.73 3.98
CA PHE A 32 -12.33 13.91 2.77
C PHE A 32 -11.00 13.17 2.52
N ASN A 33 -10.22 12.90 3.58
CA ASN A 33 -8.97 12.14 3.48
C ASN A 33 -8.86 10.90 4.37
N PHE A 34 -9.90 10.53 5.14
CA PHE A 34 -9.79 9.36 6.03
C PHE A 34 -10.37 8.06 5.45
N SER A 35 -11.31 8.15 4.49
CA SER A 35 -12.01 6.97 3.97
C SER A 35 -11.34 6.31 2.76
N ILE A 36 -10.45 7.03 2.06
CA ILE A 36 -9.89 6.54 0.78
C ILE A 36 -8.56 5.79 1.00
N TYR A 37 -7.86 6.05 2.12
CA TYR A 37 -6.68 5.30 2.55
C TYR A 37 -7.02 4.05 3.39
N HIS A 38 -8.28 3.88 3.80
CA HIS A 38 -8.79 2.61 4.36
C HIS A 38 -9.23 1.62 3.28
N PHE A 39 -8.95 1.89 1.99
CA PHE A 39 -8.78 0.81 1.02
C PHE A 39 -7.45 0.11 1.32
N THR A 40 -7.37 -0.50 2.50
CA THR A 40 -6.32 -1.41 2.88
C THR A 40 -6.31 -2.52 1.85
N MET A 41 -5.14 -2.83 1.30
CA MET A 41 -4.88 -4.02 0.49
C MET A 41 -5.00 -5.25 1.38
N SER A 42 -6.21 -5.51 1.88
CA SER A 42 -6.49 -6.54 2.87
C SER A 42 -6.22 -7.89 2.26
N GLY A 43 -5.27 -8.63 2.84
CA GLY A 43 -5.00 -10.03 2.49
C GLY A 43 -4.02 -10.30 1.35
N GLU A 44 -3.23 -9.31 0.90
CA GLU A 44 -2.07 -9.62 0.03
C GLU A 44 -0.89 -10.22 0.81
N VAL A 45 -0.79 -9.89 2.10
CA VAL A 45 0.28 -10.35 2.98
C VAL A 45 -0.34 -11.17 4.11
N SER A 46 0.23 -12.34 4.36
CA SER A 46 -0.22 -13.23 5.42
C SER A 46 0.90 -13.57 6.39
N ASP A 47 0.51 -13.81 7.64
CA ASP A 47 1.39 -14.37 8.66
C ASP A 47 1.68 -15.85 8.39
N LYS A 48 2.49 -16.46 9.26
CA LYS A 48 2.84 -17.89 9.10
C LYS A 48 1.68 -18.87 9.28
N GLN A 49 0.53 -18.40 9.76
CA GLN A 49 -0.70 -19.18 9.89
C GLN A 49 -1.68 -18.94 8.74
N GLY A 50 -1.33 -18.07 7.78
CA GLY A 50 -2.20 -17.70 6.66
C GLY A 50 -3.21 -16.61 7.03
N ASN A 51 -3.13 -16.00 8.21
CA ASN A 51 -3.97 -14.88 8.57
C ASN A 51 -3.48 -13.62 7.84
N PRO A 52 -4.37 -12.79 7.28
CA PRO A 52 -3.96 -11.52 6.68
C PRO A 52 -3.25 -10.64 7.72
N ILE A 53 -2.26 -9.87 7.29
CA ILE A 53 -1.64 -8.80 8.09
C ILE A 53 -1.98 -7.48 7.43
N ASP A 54 -2.68 -6.63 8.18
CA ASP A 54 -2.99 -5.26 7.79
C ASP A 54 -2.16 -4.27 8.63
N VAL A 55 -1.92 -3.08 8.09
CA VAL A 55 -1.36 -1.97 8.89
C VAL A 55 -2.30 -1.67 10.06
N GLY A 56 -1.74 -1.56 11.25
CA GLY A 56 -2.49 -1.42 12.50
C GLY A 56 -2.68 -2.72 13.28
N ASP A 57 -2.47 -3.88 12.67
CA ASP A 57 -2.56 -5.16 13.39
C ASP A 57 -1.37 -5.37 14.33
N GLU A 58 -1.62 -5.97 15.50
CA GLU A 58 -0.56 -6.37 16.42
C GLU A 58 0.13 -7.65 15.93
N VAL A 59 1.44 -7.57 15.65
CA VAL A 59 2.25 -8.69 15.16
C VAL A 59 3.30 -9.12 16.17
N VAL A 60 3.63 -10.41 16.18
CA VAL A 60 4.68 -10.95 17.04
C VAL A 60 5.58 -11.96 16.32
N THR A 61 6.87 -11.90 16.61
CA THR A 61 7.81 -12.99 16.35
C THR A 61 8.47 -13.47 17.64
N LYS A 62 8.60 -14.79 17.78
CA LYS A 62 9.22 -15.44 18.95
C LYS A 62 10.65 -15.81 18.60
N MET A 63 11.58 -15.57 19.53
CA MET A 63 12.98 -15.98 19.42
C MET A 63 13.44 -16.65 20.72
N ARG A 64 14.62 -17.28 20.71
CA ARG A 64 15.18 -17.87 21.94
C ARG A 64 15.42 -16.77 22.97
N GLY A 65 14.72 -16.85 24.10
CA GLY A 65 14.87 -15.90 25.21
C GLY A 65 14.05 -14.61 25.08
N GLY A 66 13.13 -14.50 24.13
CA GLY A 66 12.29 -13.32 24.03
C GLY A 66 11.30 -13.33 22.86
N LYS A 67 10.70 -12.17 22.63
CA LYS A 67 9.83 -11.88 21.50
C LYS A 67 10.07 -10.47 21.00
N ARG A 68 9.66 -10.19 19.77
CA ARG A 68 9.46 -8.83 19.27
C ARG A 68 8.00 -8.71 18.92
N GLN A 69 7.32 -7.78 19.57
CA GLN A 69 5.91 -7.53 19.42
C GLN A 69 5.69 -6.04 19.23
N GLY A 70 4.84 -5.69 18.27
CA GLY A 70 4.50 -4.31 17.95
C GLY A 70 3.35 -4.25 16.96
N VAL A 71 2.87 -3.03 16.72
CA VAL A 71 1.82 -2.76 15.73
C VAL A 71 2.47 -2.62 14.35
N ALA A 72 1.92 -3.29 13.34
CA ALA A 72 2.36 -3.12 11.95
C ALA A 72 2.16 -1.66 11.52
N GLU A 73 3.26 -0.95 11.30
CA GLU A 73 3.26 0.46 10.87
C GLU A 73 3.19 0.56 9.35
N ASP A 74 3.77 -0.41 8.65
CA ASP A 74 3.90 -0.40 7.20
C ASP A 74 4.13 -1.81 6.63
N ILE A 75 3.77 -2.00 5.37
CA ILE A 75 3.95 -3.24 4.62
C ILE A 75 4.59 -2.93 3.28
N VAL A 76 5.87 -3.26 3.18
CA VAL A 76 6.66 -3.05 1.97
C VAL A 76 6.47 -4.21 1.02
N MET A 77 5.95 -3.92 -0.17
CA MET A 77 5.60 -4.94 -1.17
C MET A 77 6.52 -4.95 -2.38
N SER A 78 7.17 -3.82 -2.69
CA SER A 78 8.00 -3.67 -3.89
C SER A 78 9.48 -3.46 -3.58
N GLU A 79 10.35 -3.79 -4.53
CA GLU A 79 11.80 -3.57 -4.41
C GLU A 79 12.16 -2.07 -4.39
N GLU A 80 11.37 -1.24 -5.08
CA GLU A 80 11.55 0.22 -5.11
C GLU A 80 11.32 0.83 -3.72
N GLU A 81 10.20 0.47 -3.10
CA GLU A 81 9.86 0.87 -1.74
C GLU A 81 10.83 0.28 -0.70
N ALA A 82 11.25 -0.97 -0.89
CA ALA A 82 12.26 -1.59 -0.04
C ALA A 82 13.57 -0.81 -0.05
N LYS A 83 14.01 -0.36 -1.23
CA LYS A 83 15.20 0.48 -1.39
C LYS A 83 15.04 1.84 -0.70
N GLU A 84 13.89 2.49 -0.83
CA GLU A 84 13.60 3.76 -0.17
C GLU A 84 13.66 3.64 1.35
N LYS A 85 13.09 2.56 1.90
CA LYS A 85 13.04 2.28 3.34
C LYS A 85 14.27 1.56 3.89
N GLY A 86 15.27 1.29 3.04
CA GLY A 86 16.52 0.64 3.43
C GLY A 86 16.36 -0.83 3.86
N VAL A 87 15.27 -1.49 3.45
CA VAL A 87 15.01 -2.92 3.70
C VAL A 87 15.31 -3.74 2.44
N LYS A 88 15.37 -5.07 2.58
CA LYS A 88 15.67 -5.99 1.47
C LYS A 88 14.69 -7.14 1.46
N HIS A 89 14.47 -7.71 0.27
CA HIS A 89 13.64 -8.90 0.05
C HIS A 89 12.19 -8.68 0.52
N PRO A 90 11.41 -7.85 -0.19
CA PRO A 90 9.97 -7.75 0.05
C PRO A 90 9.28 -9.13 -0.18
N PRO A 91 8.14 -9.40 0.47
CA PRO A 91 7.42 -8.49 1.36
C PRO A 91 8.05 -8.34 2.75
N LYS A 92 7.91 -7.15 3.36
CA LYS A 92 8.36 -6.86 4.72
C LYS A 92 7.30 -6.12 5.52
N VAL A 93 7.04 -6.59 6.75
CA VAL A 93 6.25 -5.85 7.74
C VAL A 93 7.21 -5.04 8.61
N LEU A 94 6.93 -3.75 8.72
CA LEU A 94 7.68 -2.81 9.54
C LEU A 94 6.89 -2.50 10.80
N PHE A 95 7.54 -2.56 11.96
CA PHE A 95 6.94 -2.22 13.25
C PHE A 95 8.01 -1.83 14.27
N THR A 96 7.63 -1.02 15.25
CA THR A 96 8.45 -0.77 16.44
C THR A 96 8.14 -1.80 17.53
N ASP A 97 9.17 -2.49 18.04
CA ASP A 97 8.99 -3.50 19.09
C ASP A 97 8.80 -2.89 20.48
N GLN A 98 8.48 -3.74 21.46
CA GLN A 98 8.24 -3.32 22.85
C GLN A 98 9.45 -2.68 23.56
N HIS A 99 10.64 -2.68 22.95
CA HIS A 99 11.84 -2.03 23.45
C HIS A 99 12.19 -0.75 22.68
N GLY A 100 11.35 -0.35 21.71
CA GLY A 100 11.57 0.83 20.88
C GLY A 100 12.50 0.58 19.69
N HIS A 101 12.76 -0.67 19.31
CA HIS A 101 13.56 -0.97 18.12
C HIS A 101 12.68 -1.03 16.88
N HIS A 102 13.12 -0.40 15.79
CA HIS A 102 12.51 -0.58 14.48
C HIS A 102 12.86 -1.97 13.91
N VAL A 103 11.84 -2.71 13.51
CA VAL A 103 11.94 -4.08 13.00
C VAL A 103 11.34 -4.13 11.60
N ALA A 104 12.08 -4.71 10.66
CA ALA A 104 11.56 -5.10 9.35
C ALA A 104 11.65 -6.62 9.21
N HIS A 105 10.51 -7.31 9.20
CA HIS A 105 10.47 -8.77 9.24
C HIS A 105 9.68 -9.36 8.07
N ASN A 106 10.05 -10.58 7.67
CA ASN A 106 9.24 -11.34 6.71
C ASN A 106 7.89 -11.70 7.36
N PRO A 107 6.76 -11.49 6.66
CA PRO A 107 5.42 -11.83 7.15
C PRO A 107 5.28 -13.29 7.61
N GLU A 108 5.85 -14.23 6.85
CA GLU A 108 5.81 -15.68 7.11
C GLU A 108 6.57 -16.12 8.38
N ALA A 109 7.21 -15.19 9.09
CA ALA A 109 7.85 -15.43 10.38
C ALA A 109 7.17 -14.69 11.54
N LEU A 110 6.07 -13.99 11.25
CA LEU A 110 5.22 -13.32 12.22
C LEU A 110 3.98 -14.16 12.54
N THR A 111 3.29 -13.78 13.60
CA THR A 111 1.90 -14.15 13.90
C THR A 111 1.12 -12.88 14.11
N ASN A 112 -0.04 -12.78 13.48
CA ASN A 112 -1.00 -11.71 13.70
C ASN A 112 -1.84 -12.03 14.95
N LEU A 113 -1.69 -11.24 16.00
CA LEU A 113 -2.39 -11.42 17.28
C LEU A 113 -3.84 -10.95 17.26
N ASP A 114 -4.23 -10.11 16.30
CA ASP A 114 -5.60 -9.62 16.18
C ASP A 114 -6.48 -10.59 15.39
N LYS A 115 -5.90 -11.34 14.46
CA LYS A 115 -6.62 -12.35 13.66
C LYS A 115 -6.51 -13.77 14.20
N SER A 116 -5.57 -14.04 15.12
CA SER A 116 -5.40 -15.38 15.72
C SER A 116 -6.29 -15.65 16.94
N LYS A 117 -7.21 -14.73 17.29
CA LYS A 117 -8.11 -14.84 18.45
C LYS A 117 -9.52 -15.33 18.11
N GLU A 118 -9.79 -15.76 16.88
CA GLU A 118 -11.04 -16.42 16.50
C GLU A 118 -11.07 -17.92 16.86
#